data_AF-A0A4Y8CDS7-F1
#
_entry.id   AF-A0A4Y8CDS7-F1
#
_cell.length_a   1.000
_cell.length_b   1.000
_cell.length_c   1.000
_cell.angle_alpha   90.00
_cell.angle_beta   90.00
_cell.angle_gamma   90.00
#
_symmetry.space_group_name_H-M   'P 1'
#
loop_
_entity.id
_entity.type
_entity.pdbx_description
1 polymer ?
#
loop_
_entity_poly.entity_id
_entity_poly.type
_entity_poly.pdbx_seq_one_letter_code
_entity_poly.pdbx_strand_id
1 'polypeptide(L)'
;KAKKGICAKCYGINLGEGKLVKPGEAVGIISAQSIGEPGTQLTLRTFHSGGTASTDLQDRQVSAQKEGFIRFYNLKTYKNKEGKNIVANRRNAAILLVEPKIKTPFKGVINIENIHEDVIVSIKDKKQEVKYILRKYDLAKPNELAGVSGSIDGKLYLPYQSGMQVEENESIVEVIKEGWNVPNRIPFASEILVEDGEPVVQNIKAGEKGTLKFYILKGDGLDRVKNVKKGDIVKEKGFFVVIADENDREAKRHYIPRESKIEFNDSEKIDDANTIIASAP
;
A
#
# COMPACT_ATOMS: atom_id res chain seq x y z
N LYS A 1 14.37 49.55 35.37
CA LYS A 1 14.44 50.08 33.98
C LYS A 1 15.82 49.73 33.41
N ALA A 2 15.95 49.42 32.12
CA ALA A 2 17.25 49.40 31.46
C ALA A 2 17.26 50.41 30.31
N LYS A 3 18.28 51.27 30.26
CA LYS A 3 18.58 52.21 29.15
C LYS A 3 19.59 51.61 28.14
N LYS A 4 20.25 50.49 28.46
CA LYS A 4 21.14 49.69 27.58
C LYS A 4 21.09 48.18 27.91
N GLY A 5 19.92 47.62 28.22
CA GLY A 5 19.76 46.21 28.59
C GLY A 5 18.28 45.79 28.66
N ILE A 6 17.96 44.59 29.14
CA ILE A 6 16.58 44.08 29.26
C ILE A 6 16.26 43.68 30.71
N CYS A 7 15.00 43.85 31.12
CA CYS A 7 14.55 43.47 32.45
C CYS A 7 14.24 41.97 32.53
N ALA A 8 14.45 41.32 33.68
CA ALA A 8 14.19 39.89 33.84
C ALA A 8 12.73 39.51 33.55
N LYS A 9 11.77 40.37 33.94
CA LYS A 9 10.34 40.19 33.60
C LYS A 9 10.05 40.34 32.11
N CYS A 10 10.89 41.06 31.37
CA CYS A 10 10.73 41.34 29.95
C CYS A 10 11.31 40.21 29.09
N TYR A 11 12.41 39.60 29.53
CA TYR A 11 13.01 38.43 28.88
C TYR A 11 12.28 37.13 29.29
N GLY A 12 11.86 37.01 30.56
CA GLY A 12 11.09 35.88 31.05
C GLY A 12 11.95 34.68 31.45
N ILE A 13 11.60 33.51 30.95
CA ILE A 13 12.22 32.23 31.29
C ILE A 13 13.41 31.98 30.37
N ASN A 14 14.57 31.65 30.93
CA ASN A 14 15.65 31.06 30.16
C ASN A 14 15.25 29.64 29.75
N LEU A 15 15.06 29.42 28.45
CA LEU A 15 14.60 28.14 27.88
C LEU A 15 15.61 27.00 28.03
N GLY A 16 16.89 27.28 28.29
CA GLY A 16 17.91 26.27 28.56
C GLY A 16 17.87 25.72 30.00
N GLU A 17 17.50 26.55 30.98
CA GLU A 17 17.41 26.14 32.40
C GLU A 17 15.96 25.93 32.88
N GLY A 18 14.96 26.35 32.10
CA GLY A 18 13.54 26.26 32.45
C GLY A 18 13.12 27.15 33.63
N LYS A 19 13.93 28.15 34.00
CA LYS A 19 13.71 29.06 35.14
C LYS A 19 13.76 30.51 34.71
N LEU A 20 13.24 31.41 35.56
CA LEU A 20 13.30 32.86 35.31
C LEU A 20 14.75 33.31 35.16
N VAL A 21 15.03 34.13 34.15
CA VAL A 21 16.39 34.58 33.81
C VAL A 21 17.04 35.30 34.99
N LYS A 22 18.33 35.00 35.22
CA LYS A 22 19.07 35.59 36.33
C LYS A 22 19.60 36.98 35.92
N PRO A 23 19.52 38.00 36.79
CA PRO A 23 20.18 39.28 36.52
C PRO A 23 21.68 39.09 36.28
N GLY A 24 22.21 39.65 35.18
CA GLY A 24 23.61 39.51 34.76
C GLY A 24 23.86 38.53 33.62
N GLU A 25 22.83 37.79 33.20
CA GLU A 25 22.92 36.83 32.10
C GLU A 25 23.06 37.50 30.73
N ALA A 26 24.00 37.01 29.91
CA ALA A 26 24.35 37.58 28.61
C ALA A 26 23.36 37.20 27.50
N VAL A 27 22.09 37.52 27.69
CA VAL A 27 20.97 37.14 26.82
C VAL A 27 21.13 37.55 25.35
N GLY A 28 21.88 38.62 25.07
CA GLY A 28 22.18 39.06 23.71
C GLY A 28 23.06 38.07 22.93
N ILE A 29 24.07 37.48 23.58
CA ILE A 29 24.94 36.46 22.97
C ILE A 29 24.17 35.16 22.76
N ILE A 30 23.36 34.76 23.76
CA ILE A 30 22.49 33.58 23.68
C ILE A 30 21.52 33.73 22.49
N SER A 31 20.92 34.91 22.32
CA SER A 31 19.99 35.18 21.21
C SER A 31 20.69 35.12 19.85
N ALA A 32 21.91 35.68 19.74
CA ALA A 32 22.68 35.65 18.51
C ALA A 32 23.05 34.22 18.09
N GLN A 33 23.49 33.37 19.02
CA GLN A 33 23.80 31.97 18.75
C GLN A 33 22.54 31.16 18.40
N SER A 34 21.44 31.37 19.13
CA SER A 34 20.16 30.68 18.92
C SER A 34 19.55 30.95 17.54
N ILE A 35 19.96 32.02 16.86
CA ILE A 35 19.58 32.31 15.47
C ILE A 35 20.68 31.86 14.51
N GLY A 36 21.94 32.17 14.83
CA GLY A 36 23.07 31.98 13.93
C GLY A 36 23.39 30.51 13.63
N GLU A 37 23.49 29.66 14.65
CA GLU A 37 23.86 28.24 14.49
C GLU A 37 22.76 27.43 13.78
N PRO A 38 21.47 27.56 14.14
CA PRO A 38 20.41 26.95 13.35
C PRO A 38 20.32 27.50 11.93
N GLY A 39 20.63 28.79 11.72
CA GLY A 39 20.61 29.44 10.42
C GLY A 39 21.70 28.91 9.48
N THR A 40 22.94 28.80 9.94
CA THR A 40 24.02 28.18 9.16
C THR A 40 23.73 26.71 8.90
N GLN A 41 23.17 25.98 9.86
CA GLN A 41 22.78 24.59 9.68
C GLN A 41 21.62 24.41 8.70
N LEU A 42 20.60 25.27 8.74
CA LEU A 42 19.49 25.27 7.80
C LEU A 42 19.98 25.61 6.39
N THR A 43 20.93 26.53 6.27
CA THR A 43 21.56 26.89 5.00
C THR A 43 22.32 25.71 4.42
N LEU A 44 23.13 25.02 5.22
CA LEU A 44 23.83 23.80 4.80
C LEU A 44 22.86 22.68 4.40
N ARG A 45 21.79 22.44 5.16
CA ARG A 45 20.74 21.48 4.79
C ARG A 45 20.03 21.90 3.50
N THR A 46 19.69 23.17 3.36
CA THR A 46 18.98 23.69 2.19
C THR A 46 19.84 23.65 0.93
N PHE A 47 21.16 23.83 1.01
CA PHE A 47 22.02 23.69 -0.19
C PHE A 47 22.37 22.24 -0.51
N HIS A 48 22.60 21.39 0.51
CA HIS A 48 22.84 19.95 0.26
C HIS A 48 21.57 19.22 -0.21
N SER A 49 20.40 19.63 0.26
CA SER A 49 19.10 19.06 -0.13
C SER A 49 18.36 19.86 -1.21
N GLY A 50 18.74 21.11 -1.47
CA GLY A 50 18.07 22.00 -2.43
C GLY A 50 18.57 21.91 -3.87
N GLY A 51 19.64 21.15 -4.12
CA GLY A 51 19.95 20.65 -5.46
C GLY A 51 18.97 19.55 -5.92
N THR A 52 18.29 18.92 -4.98
CA THR A 52 17.15 18.04 -5.22
C THR A 52 15.86 18.76 -4.80
N ALA A 53 15.59 19.91 -5.41
CA ALA A 53 14.21 20.31 -5.60
C ALA A 53 13.60 19.27 -6.56
N SER A 54 13.18 18.14 -6.01
CA SER A 54 12.13 17.36 -6.63
C SER A 54 10.98 18.34 -6.74
N THR A 55 10.83 18.93 -7.91
CA THR A 55 9.52 19.39 -8.33
C THR A 55 8.73 18.10 -8.24
N ASP A 56 7.98 17.91 -7.15
CA ASP A 56 6.92 16.93 -7.13
C ASP A 56 6.05 17.40 -8.29
N LEU A 57 6.32 16.84 -9.47
CA LEU A 57 5.40 16.80 -10.59
C LEU A 57 4.18 16.16 -9.96
N GLN A 58 3.30 16.99 -9.44
CA GLN A 58 2.04 16.58 -8.89
C GLN A 58 1.29 16.11 -10.12
N ASP A 59 1.45 14.82 -10.43
CA ASP A 59 0.74 14.19 -11.52
C ASP A 59 -0.72 14.61 -11.36
N ARG A 60 -1.27 15.27 -12.40
CA ARG A 60 -2.67 15.74 -12.38
C ARG A 60 -3.63 14.61 -12.06
N GLN A 61 -3.22 13.38 -12.35
CA GLN A 61 -3.96 12.16 -12.13
C GLN A 61 -3.00 11.08 -11.62
N VAL A 62 -3.44 10.35 -10.61
CA VAL A 62 -2.77 9.14 -10.14
C VAL A 62 -3.42 7.94 -10.84
N SER A 63 -2.62 7.13 -11.54
CA SER A 63 -3.06 5.86 -12.10
C SER A 63 -2.16 4.71 -11.62
N ALA A 64 -2.76 3.53 -11.46
CA ALA A 64 -2.04 2.29 -11.19
C ALA A 64 -1.12 1.93 -12.38
N GLN A 65 0.09 1.46 -12.09
CA GLN A 65 1.07 1.05 -13.10
C GLN A 65 1.19 -0.47 -13.23
N LYS A 66 0.69 -1.20 -12.24
CA LYS A 66 0.62 -2.67 -12.20
C LYS A 66 -0.84 -3.14 -12.26
N GLU A 67 -1.00 -4.40 -12.57
CA GLU A 67 -2.25 -5.14 -12.51
C GLU A 67 -2.60 -5.55 -11.07
N GLY A 68 -3.88 -5.59 -10.74
CA GLY A 68 -4.34 -5.92 -9.39
C GLY A 68 -5.83 -5.65 -9.21
N PHE A 69 -6.25 -5.38 -7.98
CA PHE A 69 -7.53 -4.76 -7.71
C PHE A 69 -7.40 -3.71 -6.61
N ILE A 70 -8.34 -2.78 -6.58
CA ILE A 70 -8.31 -1.63 -5.67
C ILE A 70 -8.78 -2.01 -4.27
N ARG A 71 -8.13 -1.45 -3.25
CA ARG A 71 -8.54 -1.50 -1.85
C ARG A 71 -8.52 -0.15 -1.17
N PHE A 72 -9.57 0.15 -0.43
CA PHE A 72 -9.66 1.38 0.36
C PHE A 72 -9.26 1.14 1.81
N TYR A 73 -8.24 1.85 2.27
CA TYR A 73 -7.87 1.91 3.68
C TYR A 73 -8.42 3.20 4.30
N ASN A 74 -9.39 3.07 5.22
CA ASN A 74 -10.02 4.17 5.96
C ASN A 74 -10.58 5.31 5.07
N LEU A 75 -10.82 5.04 3.79
CA LEU A 75 -11.29 6.05 2.84
C LEU A 75 -12.80 6.28 3.03
N LYS A 76 -13.16 7.53 3.24
CA LYS A 76 -14.52 8.05 3.28
C LYS A 76 -14.71 8.90 2.05
N THR A 77 -15.78 8.61 1.32
CA THR A 77 -16.13 9.32 0.10
C THR A 77 -17.46 10.04 0.28
N TYR A 78 -17.67 11.09 -0.50
CA TYR A 78 -18.93 11.81 -0.58
C TYR A 78 -19.31 12.03 -2.04
N LYS A 79 -20.60 12.00 -2.36
CA LYS A 79 -21.09 12.35 -3.71
C LYS A 79 -21.36 13.84 -3.79
N ASN A 80 -20.66 14.54 -4.65
CA ASN A 80 -20.92 15.96 -4.88
C ASN A 80 -22.26 16.18 -5.63
N LYS A 81 -22.65 17.44 -5.83
CA LYS A 81 -23.89 17.80 -6.56
C LYS A 81 -23.92 17.33 -8.02
N GLU A 82 -22.76 17.04 -8.60
CA GLU A 82 -22.59 16.52 -9.97
C GLU A 82 -22.59 14.98 -10.01
N GLY A 83 -22.75 14.32 -8.86
CA GLY A 83 -22.74 12.85 -8.75
C GLY A 83 -21.35 12.21 -8.65
N LYS A 84 -20.28 13.00 -8.62
CA LYS A 84 -18.89 12.52 -8.54
C LYS A 84 -18.51 12.10 -7.12
N ASN A 85 -17.80 10.98 -7.00
CA ASN A 85 -17.26 10.50 -5.73
C ASN A 85 -15.97 11.27 -5.39
N ILE A 86 -15.96 11.99 -4.26
CA ILE A 86 -14.82 12.77 -3.81
C ILE A 86 -14.28 12.28 -2.47
N VAL A 87 -12.97 12.37 -2.28
CA VAL A 87 -12.28 12.04 -1.02
C VAL A 87 -12.68 13.03 0.08
N ALA A 88 -13.24 12.52 1.18
CA ALA A 88 -13.61 13.33 2.34
C ALA A 88 -12.55 13.32 3.46
N ASN A 89 -11.59 12.38 3.44
CA ASN A 89 -10.52 12.32 4.43
C ASN A 89 -9.52 13.46 4.26
N ARG A 90 -9.08 14.04 5.36
CA ARG A 90 -7.95 14.98 5.35
C ARG A 90 -6.60 14.28 5.58
N ARG A 91 -6.60 13.14 6.28
CA ARG A 91 -5.42 12.33 6.66
C ARG A 91 -5.86 10.89 6.93
N ASN A 92 -4.87 10.00 7.11
CA ASN A 92 -5.06 8.61 7.57
C ASN A 92 -6.02 7.81 6.68
N ALA A 93 -5.84 7.93 5.37
CA ALA A 93 -6.50 7.08 4.39
C ALA A 93 -5.55 6.78 3.25
N ALA A 94 -5.78 5.67 2.56
CA ALA A 94 -5.03 5.31 1.37
C ALA A 94 -5.91 4.53 0.40
N ILE A 95 -5.54 4.59 -0.88
CA ILE A 95 -5.98 3.67 -1.91
C ILE A 95 -4.80 2.76 -2.21
N LEU A 96 -5.04 1.46 -2.19
CA LEU A 96 -4.03 0.43 -2.40
C LEU A 96 -4.36 -0.33 -3.68
N LEU A 97 -3.34 -0.68 -4.46
CA LEU A 97 -3.42 -1.71 -5.47
C LEU A 97 -2.88 -2.99 -4.86
N VAL A 98 -3.68 -4.06 -4.89
CA VAL A 98 -3.31 -5.32 -4.25
C VAL A 98 -3.49 -6.51 -5.17
N GLU A 99 -2.85 -7.61 -4.80
CA GLU A 99 -3.14 -8.96 -5.30
C GLU A 99 -3.49 -9.89 -4.13
N PRO A 100 -4.28 -10.95 -4.35
CA PRO A 100 -4.73 -11.81 -3.28
C PRO A 100 -3.62 -12.80 -2.88
N LYS A 101 -3.42 -12.98 -1.57
CA LYS A 101 -2.43 -13.92 -1.02
C LYS A 101 -3.07 -15.09 -0.31
N ILE A 102 -4.17 -14.86 0.40
CA ILE A 102 -4.97 -15.91 1.04
C ILE A 102 -6.44 -15.66 0.74
N LYS A 103 -7.12 -16.69 0.23
CA LYS A 103 -8.58 -16.72 0.03
C LYS A 103 -9.28 -17.56 1.09
N THR A 104 -10.52 -17.24 1.38
CA THR A 104 -11.36 -18.06 2.26
C THR A 104 -11.72 -19.40 1.59
N PRO A 105 -11.48 -20.53 2.25
CA PRO A 105 -11.87 -21.84 1.71
C PRO A 105 -13.36 -22.13 1.85
N PHE A 106 -14.08 -21.40 2.71
CA PHE A 106 -15.52 -21.52 2.93
C PHE A 106 -16.04 -20.24 3.59
N LYS A 107 -17.37 -20.05 3.56
CA LYS A 107 -18.06 -18.97 4.27
C LYS A 107 -17.93 -19.14 5.78
N GLY A 108 -17.50 -18.11 6.50
CA GLY A 108 -17.30 -18.17 7.94
C GLY A 108 -17.10 -16.82 8.61
N VAL A 109 -16.70 -16.86 9.88
CA VAL A 109 -16.30 -15.69 10.64
C VAL A 109 -14.78 -15.64 10.71
N ILE A 110 -14.20 -14.50 10.35
CA ILE A 110 -12.76 -14.28 10.44
C ILE A 110 -12.39 -13.87 11.87
N ASN A 111 -11.35 -14.49 12.45
CA ASN A 111 -10.74 -14.04 13.70
C ASN A 111 -9.28 -13.70 13.45
N ILE A 112 -8.82 -12.59 14.01
CA ILE A 112 -7.44 -12.11 13.87
C ILE A 112 -6.86 -11.94 15.28
N GLU A 113 -5.87 -12.74 15.60
CA GLU A 113 -5.20 -12.76 16.91
C GLU A 113 -3.73 -12.38 16.75
N ASN A 114 -3.27 -11.42 17.56
CA ASN A 114 -1.87 -11.01 17.57
C ASN A 114 -1.12 -11.73 18.69
N ILE A 115 -0.07 -12.47 18.36
CA ILE A 115 0.73 -13.25 19.32
C ILE A 115 2.20 -12.93 19.12
N HIS A 116 2.79 -12.13 20.01
CA HIS A 116 4.20 -11.74 19.98
C HIS A 116 4.68 -11.22 18.60
N GLU A 117 5.27 -12.10 17.78
CA GLU A 117 5.80 -11.82 16.43
C GLU A 117 4.88 -12.28 15.30
N ASP A 118 3.81 -13.00 15.62
CA ASP A 118 2.88 -13.59 14.66
C ASP A 118 1.49 -12.97 14.75
N VAL A 119 0.77 -13.07 13.63
CA VAL A 119 -0.65 -12.79 13.52
C VAL A 119 -1.33 -14.04 12.99
N ILE A 120 -2.23 -14.60 13.79
CA ILE A 120 -3.04 -15.75 13.41
C ILE A 120 -4.33 -15.23 12.82
N VAL A 121 -4.57 -15.57 11.56
CA VAL A 121 -5.85 -15.32 10.87
C VAL A 121 -6.58 -16.64 10.77
N SER A 122 -7.74 -16.77 11.42
CA SER A 122 -8.56 -17.97 11.33
C SER A 122 -9.93 -17.70 10.73
N ILE A 123 -10.47 -18.70 10.03
CA ILE A 123 -11.83 -18.69 9.50
C ILE A 123 -12.56 -19.87 10.10
N LYS A 124 -13.68 -19.57 10.76
CA LYS A 124 -14.46 -20.55 11.50
C LYS A 124 -15.91 -20.54 11.07
N ASP A 125 -16.45 -21.73 10.82
CA ASP A 125 -17.89 -21.96 10.70
C ASP A 125 -18.37 -22.92 11.81
N LYS A 126 -19.58 -23.48 11.67
CA LYS A 126 -20.13 -24.41 12.68
C LYS A 126 -19.47 -25.79 12.70
N LYS A 127 -18.74 -26.17 11.65
CA LYS A 127 -18.22 -27.53 11.41
C LYS A 127 -16.69 -27.59 11.42
N GLN A 128 -16.01 -26.52 11.02
CA GLN A 128 -14.58 -26.51 10.76
C GLN A 128 -13.94 -25.15 11.05
N GLU A 129 -12.63 -25.17 11.25
CA GLU A 129 -11.79 -23.99 11.47
C GLU A 129 -10.47 -24.16 10.73
N VAL A 130 -10.06 -23.15 9.98
CA VAL A 130 -8.77 -23.10 9.27
C VAL A 130 -7.98 -21.90 9.79
N LYS A 131 -6.67 -22.08 9.98
CA LYS A 131 -5.77 -21.06 10.54
C LYS A 131 -4.59 -20.81 9.61
N TYR A 132 -4.24 -19.55 9.46
CA TYR A 132 -3.06 -19.07 8.75
C TYR A 132 -2.21 -18.25 9.70
N ILE A 133 -0.89 -18.47 9.67
CA ILE A 133 0.06 -17.76 10.54
C ILE A 133 0.87 -16.82 9.66
N LEU A 134 0.83 -15.54 9.98
CA LEU A 134 1.56 -14.48 9.27
C LEU A 134 2.58 -13.85 10.22
N ARG A 135 3.74 -13.43 9.70
CA ARG A 135 4.70 -12.66 10.50
C ARG A 135 4.25 -11.21 10.59
N LYS A 136 4.21 -10.66 11.81
CA LYS A 136 3.79 -9.29 12.08
C LYS A 136 4.63 -8.23 11.36
N TYR A 137 5.90 -8.54 11.07
CA TYR A 137 6.80 -7.66 10.31
C TYR A 137 6.38 -7.50 8.84
N ASP A 138 5.78 -8.55 8.26
CA ASP A 138 5.34 -8.54 6.86
C ASP A 138 4.03 -7.76 6.67
N LEU A 139 3.26 -7.53 7.74
CA LEU A 139 2.03 -6.76 7.70
C LEU A 139 2.30 -5.25 7.61
N ALA A 140 1.52 -4.59 6.75
CA ALA A 140 1.51 -3.15 6.63
C ALA A 140 0.92 -2.51 7.90
N LYS A 141 1.69 -1.61 8.51
CA LYS A 141 1.28 -0.93 9.74
C LYS A 141 0.42 0.31 9.41
N PRO A 142 -0.48 0.73 10.32
CA PRO A 142 -1.32 1.91 10.11
C PRO A 142 -0.55 3.20 9.74
N ASN A 143 0.62 3.42 10.34
CA ASN A 143 1.48 4.56 10.04
C ASN A 143 2.15 4.48 8.65
N GLU A 144 2.45 3.27 8.18
CA GLU A 144 3.00 3.03 6.84
C GLU A 144 1.91 3.28 5.78
N LEU A 145 0.71 2.74 6.00
CA LEU A 145 -0.46 2.97 5.14
C LEU A 145 -0.85 4.44 5.08
N ALA A 146 -0.72 5.18 6.17
CA ALA A 146 -0.96 6.62 6.22
C ALA A 146 0.16 7.47 5.58
N GLY A 147 1.24 6.84 5.09
CA GLY A 147 2.36 7.54 4.43
C GLY A 147 3.28 8.30 5.37
N VAL A 148 3.33 7.93 6.66
CA VAL A 148 4.15 8.62 7.67
C VAL A 148 5.59 8.11 7.68
N SER A 149 5.78 6.81 7.47
CA SER A 149 7.10 6.16 7.55
C SER A 149 7.07 4.79 6.88
N GLY A 150 8.20 4.31 6.35
CA GLY A 150 8.32 2.95 5.83
C GLY A 150 7.71 2.74 4.43
N SER A 151 8.11 1.65 3.78
CA SER A 151 7.51 1.20 2.52
C SER A 151 6.37 0.22 2.79
N ILE A 152 5.32 0.31 1.98
CA ILE A 152 4.20 -0.63 1.97
C ILE A 152 4.28 -1.63 0.81
N ASP A 153 5.17 -1.43 -0.16
CA ASP A 153 5.31 -2.34 -1.32
C ASP A 153 5.77 -3.73 -0.86
N GLY A 154 5.06 -4.76 -1.31
CA GLY A 154 5.27 -6.16 -0.93
C GLY A 154 4.73 -6.55 0.44
N LYS A 155 4.19 -5.62 1.24
CA LYS A 155 3.62 -5.93 2.55
C LYS A 155 2.23 -6.54 2.45
N LEU A 156 1.84 -7.25 3.50
CA LEU A 156 0.51 -7.85 3.63
C LEU A 156 -0.49 -6.85 4.22
N TYR A 157 -1.66 -6.78 3.61
CA TYR A 157 -2.82 -6.03 4.04
C TYR A 157 -3.95 -6.98 4.46
N LEU A 158 -4.60 -6.64 5.58
CA LEU A 158 -5.78 -7.32 6.09
C LEU A 158 -6.99 -6.39 5.92
N PRO A 159 -7.85 -6.61 4.90
CA PRO A 159 -9.01 -5.76 4.66
C PRO A 159 -10.13 -5.95 5.68
N TYR A 160 -10.16 -7.10 6.38
CA TYR A 160 -11.22 -7.45 7.32
C TYR A 160 -10.79 -7.26 8.78
N GLN A 161 -11.77 -6.96 9.63
CA GLN A 161 -11.61 -6.93 11.08
C GLN A 161 -12.05 -8.26 11.71
N SER A 162 -11.46 -8.60 12.85
CA SER A 162 -11.86 -9.78 13.64
C SER A 162 -13.35 -9.72 13.99
N GLY A 163 -14.07 -10.83 13.81
CA GLY A 163 -15.51 -10.96 14.03
C GLY A 163 -16.39 -10.71 12.80
N MET A 164 -15.82 -10.29 11.66
CA MET A 164 -16.60 -10.09 10.42
C MET A 164 -16.98 -11.42 9.75
N GLN A 165 -18.15 -11.45 9.10
CA GLN A 165 -18.51 -12.54 8.20
C GLN A 165 -17.84 -12.37 6.84
N VAL A 166 -17.33 -13.46 6.29
CA VAL A 166 -16.71 -13.54 4.97
C VAL A 166 -17.34 -14.67 4.17
N GLU A 167 -17.55 -14.45 2.87
CA GLU A 167 -18.03 -15.48 1.95
C GLU A 167 -16.88 -16.40 1.52
N GLU A 168 -17.20 -17.50 0.84
CA GLU A 168 -16.20 -18.37 0.21
C GLU A 168 -15.48 -17.65 -0.94
N ASN A 169 -14.19 -17.94 -1.14
CA ASN A 169 -13.32 -17.33 -2.15
C ASN A 169 -13.07 -15.82 -2.00
N GLU A 170 -13.40 -15.23 -0.85
CA GLU A 170 -13.03 -13.86 -0.52
C GLU A 170 -11.54 -13.73 -0.20
N SER A 171 -10.94 -12.61 -0.60
CA SER A 171 -9.51 -12.35 -0.39
C SER A 171 -9.30 -11.70 0.97
N ILE A 172 -8.78 -12.45 1.93
CA ILE A 172 -8.65 -12.04 3.34
C ILE A 172 -7.25 -11.56 3.73
N VAL A 173 -6.25 -11.94 2.94
CA VAL A 173 -4.89 -11.43 3.05
C VAL A 173 -4.42 -11.06 1.66
N GLU A 174 -3.91 -9.86 1.51
CA GLU A 174 -3.61 -9.24 0.22
C GLU A 174 -2.18 -8.69 0.23
N VAL A 175 -1.43 -8.85 -0.86
CA VAL A 175 -0.10 -8.24 -1.01
C VAL A 175 -0.28 -6.88 -1.67
N ILE A 176 0.26 -5.84 -1.05
CA ILE A 176 0.25 -4.48 -1.59
C ILE A 176 1.30 -4.39 -2.70
N LYS A 177 0.85 -4.01 -3.90
CA LYS A 177 1.72 -3.78 -5.07
C LYS A 177 2.04 -2.30 -5.27
N GLU A 178 1.08 -1.44 -4.96
CA GLU A 178 1.19 0.02 -4.97
C GLU A 178 0.25 0.61 -3.92
N GLY A 179 0.51 1.85 -3.50
CA GLY A 179 -0.44 2.56 -2.64
C GLY A 179 -0.21 4.07 -2.63
N TRP A 180 -1.31 4.78 -2.46
CA TRP A 180 -1.37 6.24 -2.51
C TRP A 180 -2.12 6.75 -1.29
N ASN A 181 -1.44 7.52 -0.45
CA ASN A 181 -1.98 8.02 0.81
C ASN A 181 -2.58 9.43 0.68
N VAL A 182 -3.51 9.72 1.59
CA VAL A 182 -4.14 11.03 1.77
C VAL A 182 -3.47 11.77 2.94
N PRO A 183 -3.00 13.03 2.77
CA PRO A 183 -3.20 13.89 1.60
C PRO A 183 -2.02 13.91 0.61
N ASN A 184 -0.89 13.25 0.89
CA ASN A 184 0.36 13.55 0.18
C ASN A 184 0.33 13.11 -1.29
N ARG A 185 -0.26 11.94 -1.59
CA ARG A 185 -0.42 11.45 -2.97
C ARG A 185 -1.82 11.68 -3.51
N ILE A 186 -2.83 11.64 -2.65
CA ILE A 186 -4.22 11.91 -2.99
C ILE A 186 -4.68 13.12 -2.18
N PRO A 187 -4.75 14.32 -2.78
CA PRO A 187 -5.26 15.51 -2.11
C PRO A 187 -6.70 15.34 -1.59
N PHE A 188 -7.04 16.15 -0.58
CA PHE A 188 -8.42 16.25 -0.11
C PHE A 188 -9.35 16.75 -1.24
N ALA A 189 -10.57 16.24 -1.29
CA ALA A 189 -11.58 16.54 -2.32
C ALA A 189 -11.20 16.12 -3.75
N SER A 190 -10.15 15.31 -3.93
CA SER A 190 -9.88 14.67 -5.21
C SER A 190 -11.04 13.75 -5.62
N GLU A 191 -11.35 13.76 -6.91
CA GLU A 191 -12.30 12.84 -7.53
C GLU A 191 -11.69 11.43 -7.61
N ILE A 192 -12.48 10.43 -7.28
CA ILE A 192 -12.11 9.01 -7.37
C ILE A 192 -12.92 8.41 -8.52
N LEU A 193 -12.21 7.77 -9.44
CA LEU A 193 -12.78 7.14 -10.64
C LEU A 193 -12.97 5.63 -10.51
N VAL A 194 -12.58 5.05 -9.36
CA VAL A 194 -12.62 3.62 -9.09
C VAL A 194 -13.39 3.30 -7.81
N GLU A 195 -13.87 2.06 -7.69
CA GLU A 195 -14.55 1.52 -6.52
C GLU A 195 -13.67 0.53 -5.74
N ASP A 196 -14.02 0.29 -4.47
CA ASP A 196 -13.34 -0.71 -3.65
C ASP A 196 -13.58 -2.12 -4.21
N GLY A 197 -12.51 -2.86 -4.48
CA GLY A 197 -12.55 -4.18 -5.10
C GLY A 197 -12.57 -4.19 -6.63
N GLU A 198 -12.58 -3.03 -7.29
CA GLU A 198 -12.55 -2.93 -8.75
C GLU A 198 -11.22 -3.50 -9.32
N PRO A 199 -11.27 -4.37 -10.34
CA PRO A 199 -10.07 -4.91 -10.96
C PRO A 199 -9.34 -3.83 -11.78
N VAL A 200 -8.02 -3.81 -11.68
CA VAL A 200 -7.15 -3.00 -12.54
C VAL A 200 -6.53 -3.93 -13.57
N VAL A 201 -7.17 -4.00 -14.73
CA VAL A 201 -6.74 -4.86 -15.84
C VAL A 201 -5.75 -4.12 -16.73
N GLN A 202 -4.63 -4.77 -17.04
CA GLN A 202 -3.61 -4.25 -17.96
C GLN A 202 -3.07 -5.38 -18.83
N ASN A 203 -2.32 -5.03 -19.89
CA ASN A 203 -1.60 -6.02 -20.68
C ASN A 203 -0.44 -6.59 -19.86
N ILE A 204 -0.54 -7.88 -19.54
CA ILE A 204 0.48 -8.60 -18.76
C ILE A 204 1.48 -9.20 -19.74
N LYS A 205 2.74 -8.78 -19.65
CA LYS A 205 3.84 -9.39 -20.40
C LYS A 205 4.37 -10.61 -19.67
N ALA A 206 4.77 -11.64 -20.42
CA ALA A 206 5.39 -12.84 -19.87
C ALA A 206 6.60 -12.51 -18.99
N GLY A 207 7.51 -11.68 -19.50
CA GLY A 207 8.74 -11.30 -18.84
C GLY A 207 9.80 -12.41 -18.76
N GLU A 208 9.47 -13.66 -19.09
CA GLU A 208 10.37 -14.80 -19.20
C GLU A 208 9.88 -15.74 -20.30
N LYS A 209 10.78 -16.62 -20.79
CA LYS A 209 10.44 -17.70 -21.71
C LYS A 209 10.09 -18.96 -20.94
N GLY A 210 9.24 -19.81 -21.50
CA GLY A 210 8.89 -21.08 -20.86
C GLY A 210 7.50 -21.57 -21.18
N THR A 211 7.00 -22.48 -20.34
CA THR A 211 5.67 -23.08 -20.50
C THR A 211 4.67 -22.39 -19.56
N LEU A 212 3.55 -21.93 -20.10
CA LEU A 212 2.50 -21.27 -19.31
C LEU A 212 1.65 -22.28 -18.55
N LYS A 213 1.53 -22.09 -17.25
CA LYS A 213 0.72 -22.91 -16.36
C LYS A 213 -0.18 -22.02 -15.51
N PHE A 214 -1.49 -22.24 -15.60
CA PHE A 214 -2.48 -21.48 -14.86
C PHE A 214 -2.83 -22.12 -13.52
N TYR A 215 -3.06 -21.29 -12.51
CA TYR A 215 -3.37 -21.69 -11.14
C TYR A 215 -4.48 -20.82 -10.57
N ILE A 216 -5.22 -21.38 -9.61
CA ILE A 216 -6.18 -20.67 -8.79
C ILE A 216 -5.80 -20.78 -7.31
N LEU A 217 -5.81 -19.66 -6.61
CA LEU A 217 -5.56 -19.60 -5.18
C LEU A 217 -6.74 -20.19 -4.39
N LYS A 218 -6.46 -21.16 -3.52
CA LYS A 218 -7.39 -21.76 -2.55
C LYS A 218 -6.74 -21.79 -1.19
N GLY A 219 -7.30 -21.06 -0.23
CA GLY A 219 -6.56 -20.81 1.01
C GLY A 219 -5.30 -20.00 0.69
N ASP A 220 -4.16 -20.49 1.14
CA ASP A 220 -2.81 -20.01 0.85
C ASP A 220 -2.07 -20.85 -0.23
N GLY A 221 -2.72 -21.90 -0.75
CA GLY A 221 -2.18 -22.81 -1.76
C GLY A 221 -2.63 -22.47 -3.18
N LEU A 222 -1.85 -22.91 -4.17
CA LEU A 222 -2.17 -22.76 -5.60
C LEU A 222 -2.56 -24.11 -6.20
N ASP A 223 -3.78 -24.19 -6.72
CA ASP A 223 -4.31 -25.35 -7.43
C ASP A 223 -4.13 -25.17 -8.94
N ARG A 224 -3.61 -26.20 -9.62
CA ARG A 224 -3.42 -26.16 -11.08
C ARG A 224 -4.76 -26.18 -11.80
N VAL A 225 -5.01 -25.19 -12.65
CA VAL A 225 -6.18 -25.12 -13.53
C VAL A 225 -5.82 -25.62 -14.92
N LYS A 226 -6.23 -26.84 -15.26
CA LYS A 226 -5.99 -27.44 -16.58
C LYS A 226 -7.04 -26.99 -17.59
N ASN A 227 -6.72 -27.06 -18.88
CA ASN A 227 -7.62 -26.78 -20.00
C ASN A 227 -8.13 -25.34 -20.11
N VAL A 228 -7.37 -24.37 -19.59
CA VAL A 228 -7.55 -22.95 -19.90
C VAL A 228 -7.36 -22.73 -21.40
N LYS A 229 -8.26 -21.97 -22.02
CA LYS A 229 -8.21 -21.68 -23.45
C LYS A 229 -7.93 -20.21 -23.69
N LYS A 230 -7.25 -19.94 -24.81
CA LYS A 230 -7.15 -18.59 -25.34
C LYS A 230 -8.55 -18.00 -25.54
N GLY A 231 -8.76 -16.78 -25.06
CA GLY A 231 -10.03 -16.06 -25.09
C GLY A 231 -10.89 -16.20 -23.84
N ASP A 232 -10.51 -17.07 -22.89
CA ASP A 232 -11.21 -17.18 -21.61
C ASP A 232 -11.07 -15.88 -20.81
N ILE A 233 -12.16 -15.47 -20.15
CA ILE A 233 -12.20 -14.29 -19.27
C ILE A 233 -12.09 -14.75 -17.82
N VAL A 234 -11.16 -14.15 -17.08
CA VAL A 234 -10.97 -14.45 -15.65
C VAL A 234 -12.15 -13.91 -14.83
N LYS A 235 -12.78 -14.77 -14.04
CA LYS A 235 -14.02 -14.43 -13.30
C LYS A 235 -13.80 -14.16 -11.82
N GLU A 236 -12.79 -14.77 -11.21
CA GLU A 236 -12.57 -14.73 -9.77
C GLU A 236 -11.19 -14.21 -9.39
N LYS A 237 -11.06 -13.75 -8.14
CA LYS A 237 -9.77 -13.34 -7.58
C LYS A 237 -8.87 -14.57 -7.38
N GLY A 238 -7.56 -14.34 -7.44
CA GLY A 238 -6.56 -15.37 -7.17
C GLY A 238 -6.23 -16.26 -8.36
N PHE A 239 -6.54 -15.82 -9.59
CA PHE A 239 -6.07 -16.50 -10.79
C PHE A 239 -4.63 -16.06 -11.09
N PHE A 240 -3.73 -17.02 -11.28
CA PHE A 240 -2.32 -16.78 -11.53
C PHE A 240 -1.87 -17.55 -12.76
N VAL A 241 -0.83 -17.02 -13.41
CA VAL A 241 -0.08 -17.73 -14.43
C VAL A 241 1.37 -17.82 -14.00
N VAL A 242 1.91 -19.03 -14.06
CA VAL A 242 3.30 -19.36 -13.81
C VAL A 242 3.95 -19.72 -15.13
N ILE A 243 5.11 -19.13 -15.39
CA ILE A 243 5.99 -19.49 -16.49
C ILE A 243 7.00 -20.47 -15.92
N ALA A 244 6.93 -21.72 -16.40
CA ALA A 244 7.84 -22.78 -16.01
C ALA A 244 9.03 -22.86 -16.96
N ASP A 245 10.25 -22.94 -16.40
CA ASP A 245 11.48 -23.14 -17.17
C ASP A 245 11.57 -24.58 -17.75
N GLU A 246 12.67 -24.89 -18.43
CA GLU A 246 12.91 -26.20 -19.04
C GLU A 246 12.95 -27.36 -18.02
N ASN A 247 13.22 -27.05 -16.74
CA ASN A 247 13.25 -28.01 -15.63
C ASN A 247 11.94 -28.04 -14.84
N ASP A 248 10.88 -27.45 -15.40
CA ASP A 248 9.55 -27.34 -14.80
C ASP A 248 9.50 -26.50 -13.50
N ARG A 249 10.48 -25.62 -13.29
CA ARG A 249 10.55 -24.73 -12.12
C ARG A 249 9.89 -23.40 -12.41
N GLU A 250 9.27 -22.78 -11.41
CA GLU A 250 8.69 -21.44 -11.51
C GLU A 250 9.78 -20.41 -11.80
N ALA A 251 9.84 -19.94 -13.05
CA ALA A 251 10.72 -18.84 -13.45
C ALA A 251 10.10 -17.50 -13.09
N LYS A 252 8.79 -17.37 -13.32
CA LYS A 252 8.05 -16.14 -13.03
C LYS A 252 6.56 -16.42 -12.82
N ARG A 253 5.92 -15.62 -11.98
CA ARG A 253 4.48 -15.67 -11.72
C ARG A 253 3.85 -14.30 -11.87
N HIS A 254 2.68 -14.26 -12.46
CA HIS A 254 1.85 -13.07 -12.58
C HIS A 254 0.46 -13.33 -12.01
N TYR A 255 -0.07 -12.34 -11.29
CA TYR A 255 -1.47 -12.29 -10.94
C TYR A 255 -2.27 -11.83 -12.16
N ILE A 256 -3.36 -12.52 -12.49
CA ILE A 256 -4.28 -12.10 -13.55
C ILE A 256 -5.57 -11.60 -12.89
N PRO A 257 -5.85 -10.27 -12.94
CA PRO A 257 -7.08 -9.72 -12.40
C PRO A 257 -8.33 -10.28 -13.07
N ARG A 258 -9.46 -10.16 -12.37
CA ARG A 258 -10.78 -10.42 -12.96
C ARG A 258 -10.98 -9.55 -14.20
N GLU A 259 -11.80 -10.01 -15.13
CA GLU A 259 -12.12 -9.34 -16.40
C GLU A 259 -10.98 -9.34 -17.44
N SER A 260 -9.77 -9.76 -17.07
CA SER A 260 -8.68 -9.97 -18.02
C SER A 260 -9.00 -11.11 -18.99
N LYS A 261 -8.61 -10.95 -20.25
CA LYS A 261 -8.72 -11.96 -21.29
C LYS A 261 -7.40 -12.73 -21.41
N ILE A 262 -7.48 -14.05 -21.42
CA ILE A 262 -6.30 -14.93 -21.52
C ILE A 262 -5.89 -15.05 -23.00
N GLU A 263 -4.60 -14.89 -23.31
CA GLU A 263 -4.11 -14.87 -24.70
C GLU A 263 -3.48 -16.20 -25.18
N PHE A 264 -3.38 -17.20 -24.29
CA PHE A 264 -2.71 -18.47 -24.52
C PHE A 264 -3.49 -19.65 -23.95
N ASN A 265 -3.26 -20.84 -24.53
CA ASN A 265 -3.80 -22.06 -23.97
C ASN A 265 -2.95 -22.59 -22.81
N ASP A 266 -3.55 -23.46 -22.02
CA ASP A 266 -2.88 -24.18 -20.96
C ASP A 266 -1.70 -25.02 -21.48
N SER A 267 -0.55 -24.94 -20.80
CA SER A 267 0.68 -25.65 -21.16
C SER A 267 1.27 -25.26 -22.53
N GLU A 268 0.90 -24.10 -23.07
CA GLU A 268 1.50 -23.55 -24.28
C GLU A 268 2.89 -22.97 -23.98
N LYS A 269 3.83 -23.12 -24.93
CA LYS A 269 5.19 -22.59 -24.81
C LYS A 269 5.30 -21.20 -25.42
N ILE A 270 6.07 -20.34 -24.76
CA ILE A 270 6.38 -18.99 -25.22
C ILE A 270 7.90 -18.79 -25.33
N ASP A 271 8.33 -18.30 -26.48
CA ASP A 271 9.74 -18.11 -26.81
C ASP A 271 10.19 -16.64 -26.75
N ASP A 272 9.25 -15.71 -26.51
CA ASP A 272 9.49 -14.28 -26.35
C ASP A 272 8.94 -13.77 -25.01
N ALA A 273 9.82 -13.18 -24.21
CA ALA A 273 9.49 -12.57 -22.92
C ALA A 273 8.56 -11.34 -23.05
N ASN A 274 8.49 -10.69 -24.22
CA ASN A 274 7.60 -9.55 -24.42
C ASN A 274 6.17 -9.93 -24.80
N THR A 275 5.90 -11.23 -24.97
CA THR A 275 4.58 -11.76 -25.30
C THR A 275 3.53 -11.35 -24.26
N ILE A 276 2.38 -10.87 -24.72
CA ILE A 276 1.25 -10.51 -23.86
C ILE A 276 0.47 -11.79 -23.52
N ILE A 277 0.51 -12.22 -22.25
CA ILE A 277 -0.12 -13.47 -21.80
C ILE A 277 -1.56 -13.29 -21.32
N ALA A 278 -1.91 -12.07 -20.93
CA ALA A 278 -3.27 -11.65 -20.65
C ALA A 278 -3.44 -10.18 -21.05
N SER A 279 -4.60 -9.84 -21.59
CA SER A 279 -4.92 -8.51 -22.11
C SER A 279 -6.12 -7.90 -21.40
N ALA A 280 -6.21 -6.58 -21.46
CA ALA A 280 -7.45 -5.88 -21.12
C ALA A 280 -8.54 -6.21 -22.15
N PRO A 281 -9.81 -6.38 -21.72
CA PRO A 281 -10.92 -6.74 -22.59
C PRO A 281 -11.23 -5.69 -23.66
#